data_AF-A0A9N9JZL6-F1
#
_entry.id   AF-A0A9N9JZL6-F1
#
_cell.length_a   1.000
_cell.length_b   1.000
_cell.length_c   1.000
_cell.angle_alpha   90.00
_cell.angle_beta   90.00
_cell.angle_gamma   90.00
#
_symmetry.space_group_name_H-M   'P 1'
#
loop_
_entity.id
_entity.type
_entity.pdbx_description
1 polymer ?
#
loop_
_entity_poly.entity_id
_entity_poly.type
_entity_poly.pdbx_seq_one_letter_code
_entity_poly.pdbx_strand_id
1 'polypeptide(L)'
;MTTIIKFPSSSTYNKTLEQAEYRIYVKGASEIVFDSCTHYADAEGRVHKLGDKSRQQFKDIILEYAENTLHTICMGYRDITNSEFEHISDEKAPINDLICLGIIGIENPLRPGVTESVKVFKKAGVCVRMITGDNLETAKAIAKKRR
;
A
#
# COMPACT_ATOMS: atom_id res chain seq x y z
N MET A 1 0.55 5.02 7.41
CA MET A 1 1.58 5.92 7.99
C MET A 1 1.75 7.08 7.04
N THR A 2 1.75 8.29 7.58
CA THR A 2 1.82 9.54 6.82
C THR A 2 3.01 10.35 7.29
N THR A 3 3.70 11.01 6.37
CA THR A 3 4.85 11.88 6.66
C THR A 3 4.74 13.12 5.80
N ILE A 4 4.82 14.29 6.42
CA ILE A 4 4.73 15.57 5.72
C ILE A 4 6.11 16.22 5.71
N ILE A 5 6.58 16.63 4.54
CA ILE A 5 7.88 17.26 4.34
C ILE A 5 7.65 18.64 3.73
N LYS A 6 8.23 19.67 4.33
CA LYS A 6 8.28 21.03 3.75
C LYS A 6 9.40 21.08 2.71
N PHE A 7 9.12 21.61 1.52
CA PHE A 7 10.16 21.82 0.53
C PHE A 7 11.09 22.97 0.96
N PRO A 8 12.41 22.82 0.80
CA PRO A 8 13.32 23.91 1.04
C PRO A 8 13.11 25.01 -0.01
N SER A 9 13.10 26.28 0.42
CA SER A 9 12.83 27.46 -0.40
C SER A 9 13.76 27.64 -1.62
N SER A 10 14.85 26.87 -1.70
CA SER A 10 15.89 26.91 -2.73
C SER A 10 15.90 25.67 -3.65
N SER A 11 14.91 24.79 -3.56
CA SER A 11 14.86 23.54 -4.33
C SER A 11 14.27 23.74 -5.73
N THR A 12 15.09 23.46 -6.76
CA THR A 12 14.76 23.45 -8.20
C THR A 12 13.67 22.43 -8.61
N TYR A 13 13.10 21.66 -7.67
CA TYR A 13 12.06 20.65 -7.95
C TYR A 13 10.68 21.25 -8.29
N ASN A 14 10.49 22.57 -8.15
CA ASN A 14 9.21 23.25 -8.31
C ASN A 14 8.86 23.59 -9.78
N LYS A 15 8.95 22.64 -10.71
CA LYS A 15 8.53 22.87 -12.10
C LYS A 15 7.15 22.32 -12.47
N THR A 16 6.51 21.54 -11.61
CA THR A 16 5.23 20.88 -11.96
C THR A 16 4.01 21.55 -11.33
N LEU A 17 4.16 22.29 -10.22
CA LEU A 17 3.11 23.07 -9.57
C LEU A 17 3.75 24.31 -8.93
N GLU A 18 3.48 25.51 -9.44
CA GLU A 18 4.17 26.76 -9.03
C GLU A 18 3.97 27.18 -7.55
N GLN A 19 3.24 26.41 -6.73
CA GLN A 19 2.89 26.75 -5.34
C GLN A 19 2.94 25.59 -4.34
N ALA A 20 3.49 24.42 -4.70
CA ALA A 20 3.62 23.31 -3.76
C ALA A 20 4.71 23.60 -2.72
N GLU A 21 4.33 23.79 -1.46
CA GLU A 21 5.25 24.10 -0.35
C GLU A 21 5.51 22.89 0.55
N TYR A 22 4.56 21.95 0.59
CA TYR A 22 4.68 20.72 1.37
C TYR A 22 4.31 19.52 0.50
N ARG A 23 4.91 18.38 0.81
CA ARG A 23 4.54 17.08 0.26
C ARG A 23 4.18 16.11 1.36
N ILE A 24 3.00 15.54 1.22
CA ILE A 24 2.50 14.44 2.06
C ILE A 24 2.91 13.14 1.38
N TYR A 25 3.62 12.28 2.11
CA TYR A 25 3.86 10.90 1.73
C TYR A 25 2.98 9.98 2.56
N VAL A 26 2.35 9.00 1.91
CA VAL A 26 1.51 8.00 2.57
C VAL A 26 1.99 6.62 2.15
N LYS A 27 2.15 5.73 3.14
CA LYS A 27 2.31 4.30 2.92
C LYS A 27 1.36 3.49 3.79
N GLY A 28 0.85 2.39 3.27
CA GLY A 28 -0.09 1.53 3.99
C GLY A 28 -0.57 0.34 3.18
N ALA A 29 -1.60 -0.34 3.68
CA ALA A 29 -2.24 -1.45 2.97
C ALA A 29 -2.64 -1.01 1.56
N SER A 30 -2.30 -1.83 0.56
CA SER A 30 -2.37 -1.40 -0.83
C SER A 30 -3.77 -0.99 -1.26
N GLU A 31 -4.78 -1.78 -0.90
CA GLU A 31 -6.18 -1.50 -1.24
C GLU A 31 -6.64 -0.16 -0.66
N ILE A 32 -6.31 0.12 0.60
CA ILE A 32 -6.75 1.33 1.31
C ILE A 32 -6.09 2.57 0.72
N VAL A 33 -4.77 2.56 0.55
CA VAL A 33 -4.05 3.74 0.05
C VAL A 33 -4.32 3.96 -1.43
N PHE A 34 -4.38 2.89 -2.23
CA PHE A 34 -4.63 2.99 -3.67
C PHE A 34 -6.05 3.47 -3.98
N ASP A 35 -7.05 3.08 -3.18
CA ASP A 35 -8.41 3.58 -3.39
C ASP A 35 -8.50 5.11 -3.22
N SER A 36 -7.68 5.70 -2.36
CA SER A 36 -7.51 7.16 -2.21
C SER A 36 -6.69 7.84 -3.30
N CYS A 37 -6.14 7.10 -4.26
CA CYS A 37 -5.36 7.67 -5.37
C CYS A 37 -6.25 8.12 -6.54
N THR A 38 -5.97 9.31 -7.06
CA THR A 38 -6.62 9.86 -8.28
C THR A 38 -5.69 9.81 -9.49
N HIS A 39 -4.39 9.68 -9.26
CA HIS A 39 -3.34 9.65 -10.28
C HIS A 39 -2.29 8.59 -9.95
N TYR A 40 -1.42 8.28 -10.89
CA TYR A 40 -0.23 7.46 -10.69
C TYR A 40 0.97 8.06 -11.42
N ALA A 41 2.17 7.82 -10.90
CA ALA A 41 3.42 8.16 -11.57
C ALA A 41 3.91 6.95 -12.38
N ASP A 42 4.35 7.17 -13.62
CA ASP A 42 5.04 6.14 -14.40
C ASP A 42 6.54 6.03 -14.04
N ALA A 43 7.25 5.11 -14.69
CA ALA A 43 8.67 4.87 -14.45
C ALA A 43 9.56 6.07 -14.79
N GLU A 44 9.09 6.96 -15.68
CA GLU A 44 9.75 8.20 -16.05
C GLU A 44 9.39 9.37 -15.09
N GLY A 45 8.53 9.12 -14.10
CA GLY A 45 8.08 10.11 -13.13
C GLY A 45 6.98 11.04 -13.65
N ARG A 46 6.36 10.73 -14.80
CA ARG A 46 5.22 11.50 -15.34
C ARG A 46 3.95 11.07 -14.63
N VAL A 47 3.12 12.06 -14.30
CA VAL A 47 1.86 11.84 -13.59
C VAL A 47 0.72 11.65 -14.58
N HIS A 48 -0.01 10.55 -14.43
CA HIS A 48 -1.16 10.18 -15.26
C HIS A 48 -2.40 10.05 -14.39
N LYS A 49 -3.56 10.42 -14.95
CA LYS A 49 -4.85 10.23 -14.27
C LYS A 49 -5.21 8.74 -14.19
N LEU A 50 -5.67 8.29 -13.03
CA LEU A 50 -6.22 6.93 -12.89
C LEU A 50 -7.62 6.88 -13.52
N GLY A 51 -7.70 6.38 -14.75
CA GLY A 51 -8.95 5.96 -15.36
C GLY A 51 -9.36 4.54 -14.94
N ASP A 52 -10.56 4.11 -15.33
CA ASP A 52 -11.13 2.82 -14.93
C ASP A 52 -10.24 1.63 -15.34
N LYS A 53 -9.72 1.66 -16.57
CA LYS A 53 -8.84 0.61 -17.09
C LYS A 53 -7.55 0.50 -16.28
N SER A 54 -6.83 1.61 -16.06
CA SER A 54 -5.61 1.63 -15.25
C SER A 54 -5.89 1.21 -13.81
N ARG A 55 -7.00 1.69 -13.24
CA ARG A 55 -7.41 1.35 -11.86
C ARG A 55 -7.66 -0.15 -11.72
N GLN A 56 -8.30 -0.78 -12.69
CA GLN A 56 -8.49 -2.22 -12.69
C GLN A 56 -7.14 -2.96 -12.79
N GLN A 57 -6.25 -2.54 -13.69
CA GLN A 57 -4.92 -3.16 -13.82
C GLN A 57 -4.12 -3.16 -12.51
N PHE A 58 -4.11 -2.04 -11.78
CA PHE A 58 -3.46 -1.98 -10.47
C PHE A 58 -4.14 -2.88 -9.43
N LYS A 59 -5.48 -2.97 -9.43
CA LYS A 59 -6.22 -3.87 -8.53
C LYS A 59 -5.90 -5.33 -8.83
N ASP A 60 -5.78 -5.70 -10.10
CA ASP A 60 -5.39 -7.06 -10.51
C ASP A 60 -3.98 -7.39 -10.03
N ILE A 61 -3.03 -6.45 -10.11
CA ILE A 61 -1.66 -6.62 -9.57
C ILE A 61 -1.67 -6.79 -8.04
N ILE A 62 -2.46 -6.00 -7.32
CA ILE A 62 -2.61 -6.13 -5.85
C ILE A 62 -3.12 -7.53 -5.50
N LEU A 63 -4.13 -8.00 -6.22
CA LEU A 63 -4.72 -9.33 -6.03
C LEU A 63 -3.70 -10.43 -6.32
N GLU A 64 -2.99 -10.35 -7.45
CA GLU A 64 -1.95 -11.29 -7.83
C GLU A 64 -0.86 -11.38 -6.75
N TYR A 65 -0.41 -10.25 -6.21
CA TYR A 65 0.56 -10.24 -5.12
C TYR A 65 0.00 -10.88 -3.84
N ALA A 66 -1.26 -10.61 -3.50
CA ALA A 66 -1.91 -11.20 -2.34
C ALA A 66 -2.07 -12.73 -2.48
N GLU A 67 -2.45 -13.21 -3.67
CA GLU A 67 -2.54 -14.65 -4.00
C GLU A 67 -1.18 -15.36 -3.89
N ASN A 68 -0.10 -14.64 -4.22
CA ASN A 68 1.27 -15.09 -4.03
C ASN A 68 1.79 -14.95 -2.59
N THR A 69 0.91 -14.71 -1.61
CA THR A 69 1.22 -14.50 -0.17
C THR A 69 2.15 -13.33 0.12
N LEU A 70 2.23 -12.36 -0.79
CA LEU A 70 3.02 -11.16 -0.57
C LEU A 70 2.19 -10.17 0.28
N HIS A 71 2.84 -9.57 1.28
CA HIS A 71 2.29 -8.43 1.98
C HIS A 71 2.41 -7.19 1.09
N THR A 72 1.27 -6.65 0.66
CA THR A 72 1.23 -5.58 -0.33
C THR A 72 1.16 -4.20 0.33
N ILE A 73 2.12 -3.33 0.02
CA ILE A 73 2.14 -1.93 0.47
C ILE A 73 2.05 -1.00 -0.74
N CYS A 74 1.09 -0.07 -0.72
CA CYS A 74 1.03 1.03 -1.68
C CYS A 74 1.68 2.27 -1.08
N MET A 75 2.44 2.97 -1.91
CA MET A 75 3.03 4.26 -1.59
C MET A 75 2.44 5.31 -2.51
N GLY A 76 2.11 6.47 -1.95
CA GLY A 76 1.65 7.61 -2.72
C GLY A 76 2.08 8.91 -2.09
N TYR A 77 1.98 9.98 -2.87
CA TYR A 77 2.20 11.33 -2.37
C TYR A 77 1.13 12.31 -2.84
N ARG A 78 1.04 13.44 -2.16
CA ARG A 78 0.28 14.60 -2.60
C ARG A 78 1.05 15.87 -2.26
N ASP A 79 1.12 16.76 -3.23
CA ASP A 79 1.64 18.11 -3.05
C ASP A 79 0.52 19.03 -2.56
N ILE A 80 0.83 19.86 -1.58
CA ILE A 80 -0.12 20.80 -0.98
C ILE A 80 0.53 22.17 -0.73
N THR A 81 -0.32 23.18 -0.65
CA THR A 81 0.04 24.56 -0.30
C THR A 81 0.20 24.75 1.21
N ASN A 82 0.82 25.85 1.66
CA ASN A 82 0.85 26.17 3.10
C ASN A 82 -0.55 26.36 3.69
N SER A 83 -1.48 26.95 2.93
CA SER A 83 -2.87 27.08 3.37
C SER A 83 -3.55 25.73 3.61
N GLU A 84 -3.36 24.75 2.72
CA GLU A 84 -3.91 23.41 2.94
C GLU A 84 -3.27 22.72 4.15
N PHE A 85 -1.96 22.91 4.36
CA PHE A 85 -1.24 22.34 5.50
C PHE A 85 -1.80 22.85 6.84
N GLU A 86 -2.11 24.14 6.96
CA GLU A 86 -2.71 24.73 8.16
C GLU A 86 -4.09 24.16 8.51
N HIS A 87 -4.79 23.58 7.53
CA HIS A 87 -6.11 22.97 7.72
C HIS A 87 -6.04 21.45 7.98
N ILE A 88 -4.85 20.84 7.97
CA ILE A 88 -4.68 19.43 8.34
C ILE A 88 -4.86 19.33 9.86
N SER A 89 -5.88 18.58 10.29
CA SER A 89 -6.07 18.24 11.70
C SER A 89 -5.51 16.86 12.01
N ASP A 90 -5.06 16.67 13.27
CA ASP A 90 -4.58 15.36 13.74
C ASP A 90 -5.69 14.28 13.75
N GLU A 91 -6.96 14.69 13.73
CA GLU A 91 -8.11 13.78 13.76
C GLU A 91 -8.35 13.06 12.42
N LYS A 92 -7.91 13.63 11.29
CA LYS A 92 -8.10 13.04 9.96
C LYS A 92 -6.79 13.01 9.19
N ALA A 93 -6.31 11.80 8.94
CA ALA A 93 -5.17 11.62 8.05
C ALA A 93 -5.51 12.15 6.63
N PRO A 94 -4.65 12.98 6.03
CA PRO A 94 -4.88 13.59 4.71
C PRO A 94 -4.63 12.57 3.59
N ILE A 95 -5.51 11.57 3.48
CA ILE A 95 -5.41 10.42 2.57
C ILE A 95 -6.46 10.56 1.47
N ASN A 96 -6.32 11.61 0.66
CA ASN A 96 -7.18 11.89 -0.49
C ASN A 96 -6.37 12.54 -1.62
N ASP A 97 -6.82 12.32 -2.87
CA ASP A 97 -6.22 12.87 -4.09
C ASP A 97 -4.73 12.52 -4.24
N LEU A 98 -4.36 11.30 -3.83
CA LEU A 98 -2.98 10.86 -3.88
C LEU A 98 -2.54 10.51 -5.30
N ILE A 99 -1.26 10.72 -5.58
CA ILE A 99 -0.54 10.16 -6.73
C ILE A 99 0.12 8.86 -6.27
N CYS A 100 -0.32 7.73 -6.81
CA CYS A 100 0.30 6.43 -6.57
C CYS A 100 1.71 6.40 -7.16
N LEU A 101 2.71 6.15 -6.31
CA LEU A 101 4.11 5.95 -6.73
C LEU A 101 4.40 4.51 -7.11
N GLY A 102 3.73 3.57 -6.45
CA GLY A 102 3.96 2.16 -6.70
C GLY A 102 3.39 1.26 -5.63
N ILE A 103 3.34 -0.02 -5.97
CA ILE A 103 2.85 -1.12 -5.14
C ILE A 103 3.97 -2.12 -4.97
N ILE A 104 4.28 -2.44 -3.72
CA ILE A 104 5.40 -3.31 -3.34
C ILE A 104 4.82 -4.56 -2.70
N GLY A 105 5.18 -5.73 -3.23
CA GLY A 105 4.91 -7.02 -2.61
C GLY A 105 6.12 -7.46 -1.77
N ILE A 106 5.92 -7.69 -0.48
CA ILE A 106 6.96 -8.15 0.44
C ILE A 106 6.63 -9.59 0.84
N GLU A 107 7.51 -10.54 0.52
CA GLU A 107 7.34 -11.91 0.98
C GLU A 107 7.65 -12.01 2.48
N ASN A 108 6.74 -12.60 3.24
CA ASN A 108 6.98 -12.93 4.65
C ASN A 108 7.09 -14.46 4.77
N PRO A 109 8.32 -15.02 4.77
CA PRO A 109 8.51 -16.46 4.71
C PRO A 109 7.95 -17.14 5.95
N LEU A 110 7.49 -18.37 5.77
CA LEU A 110 7.04 -19.18 6.89
C LEU A 110 8.21 -19.50 7.81
N ARG A 111 7.96 -19.49 9.12
CA ARG A 111 8.94 -19.99 10.08
C ARG A 111 9.21 -21.47 9.80
N PRO A 112 10.48 -21.92 9.80
CA PRO A 112 10.81 -23.32 9.67
C PRO A 112 10.06 -24.18 10.70
N GLY A 113 9.60 -25.37 10.30
CA GLY A 113 8.92 -26.32 11.19
C GLY A 113 7.41 -26.10 11.35
N VAL A 114 6.84 -24.99 10.87
CA VAL A 114 5.39 -24.71 10.99
C VAL A 114 4.56 -25.73 10.22
N THR A 115 4.94 -26.02 8.98
CA THR A 115 4.20 -26.95 8.11
C THR A 115 4.24 -28.37 8.67
N GLU A 116 5.38 -28.79 9.21
CA GLU A 116 5.57 -30.09 9.86
C GLU A 116 4.69 -30.21 11.11
N SER A 117 4.69 -29.18 11.96
CA SER A 117 3.88 -29.14 13.18
C SER A 117 2.39 -29.24 12.88
N VAL A 118 1.90 -28.48 11.88
CA VAL A 118 0.49 -28.54 11.45
C VAL A 118 0.11 -29.94 10.98
N LYS A 119 0.99 -30.61 10.22
CA LYS A 119 0.76 -31.99 9.77
C LYS A 119 0.70 -32.98 10.93
N VAL A 120 1.59 -32.86 11.92
CA VAL A 120 1.60 -33.72 13.11
C VAL A 120 0.30 -33.56 13.91
N PHE A 121 -0.13 -32.33 14.18
CA PHE A 121 -1.38 -32.07 14.91
C PHE A 121 -2.61 -32.60 14.17
N LYS A 122 -2.69 -32.40 12.85
CA LYS A 122 -3.79 -32.96 12.04
C LYS A 122 -3.83 -34.48 12.09
N LYS A 123 -2.67 -35.15 12.00
CA LYS A 123 -2.58 -36.62 12.12
C LYS A 123 -3.03 -37.12 13.50
N ALA A 124 -2.80 -36.33 14.55
CA ALA A 124 -3.26 -36.61 15.91
C ALA A 124 -4.76 -36.31 16.13
N GLY A 125 -5.51 -35.89 15.11
CA GLY A 125 -6.93 -35.54 15.23
C GLY A 125 -7.19 -34.16 15.83
N VAL A 126 -6.17 -33.31 15.98
CA VAL A 126 -6.31 -31.96 16.51
C VAL A 126 -6.80 -31.00 15.41
N CYS A 127 -7.84 -30.22 15.73
CA CYS A 127 -8.35 -29.18 14.84
C CYS A 127 -7.45 -27.94 14.87
N VAL A 128 -6.75 -27.66 13.78
CA VAL A 128 -5.89 -26.47 13.63
C VAL A 128 -6.67 -25.34 12.95
N ARG A 129 -6.68 -24.14 13.56
CA ARG A 129 -7.32 -22.93 13.03
C ARG A 129 -6.32 -21.79 12.93
N MET A 130 -6.42 -20.99 11.86
CA MET A 130 -5.64 -19.76 11.69
C MET A 130 -6.46 -18.57 12.17
N ILE A 131 -5.84 -17.70 12.98
CA ILE A 131 -6.39 -16.41 13.39
C ILE A 131 -5.40 -15.36 12.90
N THR A 132 -5.84 -14.44 12.05
CA THR A 132 -5.01 -13.35 11.52
C THR A 132 -5.85 -12.09 11.31
N GLY A 133 -5.20 -10.92 11.37
CA GLY A 133 -5.75 -9.64 10.96
C GLY A 133 -5.40 -9.24 9.52
N ASP A 134 -4.74 -10.14 8.77
CA ASP A 134 -4.43 -9.92 7.35
C ASP A 134 -5.70 -9.92 6.48
N ASN A 135 -5.57 -9.38 5.26
CA ASN A 135 -6.59 -9.50 4.23
C ASN A 135 -6.92 -10.99 3.97
N LEU A 136 -8.20 -11.26 3.69
CA LEU A 136 -8.75 -12.58 3.41
C LEU A 136 -7.95 -13.36 2.35
N GLU A 137 -7.57 -12.73 1.24
CA GLU A 137 -6.88 -13.43 0.15
C GLU A 137 -5.47 -13.85 0.55
N THR A 138 -4.75 -12.97 1.26
CA THR A 138 -3.45 -13.31 1.86
C THR A 138 -3.61 -14.45 2.88
N ALA A 139 -4.61 -14.39 3.75
CA ALA A 139 -4.87 -15.43 4.75
C ALA A 139 -5.16 -16.80 4.10
N LYS A 140 -5.98 -16.83 3.05
CA LYS A 140 -6.27 -18.04 2.27
C LYS A 140 -5.02 -18.60 1.62
N ALA A 141 -4.23 -17.74 0.97
CA ALA A 141 -3.01 -18.15 0.29
C ALA A 141 -1.99 -18.74 1.29
N ILE A 142 -1.83 -18.11 2.46
CA ILE A 142 -1.00 -18.63 3.56
C ILE A 142 -1.55 -19.96 4.07
N ALA A 143 -2.86 -20.08 4.28
CA ALA A 143 -3.49 -21.32 4.76
C ALA A 143 -3.33 -22.49 3.78
N LYS A 144 -3.35 -22.20 2.47
CA LYS A 144 -3.12 -23.18 1.41
C LYS A 144 -1.66 -23.67 1.42
N LYS A 145 -0.68 -22.77 1.62
CA LYS A 145 0.74 -23.15 1.76
C LYS A 145 1.01 -23.99 3.03
N ARG A 146 0.24 -23.78 4.11
CA ARG A 146 0.41 -24.42 5.42
C ARG A 146 -0.38 -25.73 5.61
N ARG A 147 -1.01 -26.26 4.55
CA ARG A 147 -1.91 -27.42 4.66
C ARG A 147 -1.18 -28.74 4.93
#